data_AF-A0A077KJI2-F1
#
_entry.id   AF-A0A077KJI2-F1
#
_cell.length_a   1.000
_cell.length_b   1.000
_cell.length_c   1.000
_cell.angle_alpha   90.00
_cell.angle_beta   90.00
_cell.angle_gamma   90.00
#
_symmetry.space_group_name_H-M   'P 1'
#
loop_
_entity.id
_entity.type
_entity.pdbx_description
1 polymer ?
#
loop_
_entity_poly.entity_id
_entity_poly.type
_entity_poly.pdbx_seq_one_letter_code
_entity_poly.pdbx_strand_id
1 'polypeptide(L)'
;MRNGVSAHLGIGNSNYNKLENGHRELSVEELLKLSKLFNLTTDQILNYENIIPEEITIEDKPDFEKLHLINQLDEDDRSMIFKMGDKMLTIKKFKDFFNKNVAAL
;
A
#
# COMPACT_ATOMS: atom_id res chain seq x y z
N MET A 1 16.79 9.25 -28.73
CA MET A 1 15.82 9.13 -27.61
C MET A 1 16.21 10.03 -26.45
N ARG A 2 17.38 9.84 -25.81
CA ARG A 2 17.93 10.67 -24.72
C ARG A 2 17.80 12.19 -24.91
N ASN A 3 18.22 12.71 -26.06
CA ASN A 3 18.22 14.15 -26.34
C ASN A 3 16.80 14.76 -26.41
N GLY A 4 15.77 13.95 -26.71
CA GLY A 4 14.39 14.43 -26.76
C GLY A 4 13.77 14.54 -25.36
N VAL A 5 14.08 13.57 -24.48
CA VAL A 5 13.58 13.55 -23.10
C VAL A 5 14.24 14.65 -22.27
N SER A 6 15.56 14.85 -22.41
CA SER A 6 16.29 15.92 -21.71
C SER A 6 15.77 17.32 -22.08
N ALA A 7 15.48 17.55 -23.36
CA ALA A 7 14.88 18.79 -23.85
C ALA A 7 13.47 19.02 -23.27
N HIS A 8 12.65 17.97 -23.21
CA HIS A 8 11.29 18.06 -22.62
C HIS A 8 11.32 18.34 -21.11
N LEU A 9 12.32 17.80 -20.41
CA LEU A 9 12.54 18.06 -18.99
C LEU A 9 13.15 19.45 -18.73
N GLY A 10 13.72 20.10 -19.74
CA GLY A 10 14.45 21.36 -19.59
C GLY A 10 15.79 21.20 -18.88
N ILE A 11 16.39 20.01 -18.94
CA ILE A 11 17.68 19.71 -18.28
C ILE A 11 18.76 19.36 -19.31
N GLY A 12 20.01 19.71 -19.00
CA GLY A 12 21.13 19.38 -19.86
C GLY A 12 21.36 17.86 -19.96
N ASN A 13 21.88 17.38 -21.10
CA ASN A 13 22.14 15.95 -21.34
C ASN A 13 23.04 15.30 -20.28
N SER A 14 23.99 16.03 -19.71
CA SER A 14 24.83 15.55 -18.60
C SER A 14 24.02 15.35 -17.32
N ASN A 15 23.05 16.23 -17.05
CA ASN A 15 22.16 16.14 -15.89
C ASN A 15 21.19 14.97 -16.05
N TYR A 16 20.60 14.82 -17.24
CA TYR A 16 19.79 13.64 -17.57
C TYR A 16 20.58 12.33 -17.46
N ASN A 17 21.86 12.31 -17.87
CA ASN A 17 22.71 11.13 -17.70
C ASN A 17 22.91 10.75 -16.22
N LYS A 18 23.05 11.72 -15.33
CA LYS A 18 23.17 11.46 -13.89
C LYS A 18 21.87 10.90 -13.31
N LEU A 19 20.73 11.37 -13.84
CA LEU A 19 19.40 10.88 -13.48
C LEU A 19 19.20 9.43 -13.92
N GLU A 20 19.51 9.07 -15.17
CA GLU A 20 19.40 7.68 -15.65
C GLU A 20 20.29 6.68 -14.89
N ASN A 21 21.46 7.13 -14.43
CA ASN A 21 22.41 6.28 -13.70
C ASN A 21 22.19 6.31 -12.16
N GLY A 22 21.13 6.93 -11.66
CA GLY A 22 20.82 6.96 -10.22
C GLY A 22 21.75 7.83 -9.37
N HIS A 23 22.58 8.68 -9.98
CA HIS A 23 23.43 9.64 -9.27
C HIS A 23 22.70 10.94 -8.91
N ARG A 24 21.45 11.08 -9.37
CA ARG A 24 20.58 12.21 -9.08
C ARG A 24 19.13 11.75 -9.01
N GLU A 25 18.45 12.18 -7.95
CA GLU A 25 17.01 12.00 -7.78
C GLU A 25 16.19 12.85 -8.77
N LEU A 26 15.06 12.30 -9.19
CA LEU A 26 14.08 12.98 -10.02
C LEU A 26 13.24 13.94 -9.17
N SER A 27 13.05 15.19 -9.61
CA SER A 27 12.15 16.11 -8.91
C SER A 27 10.68 15.82 -9.22
N VAL A 28 9.75 16.27 -8.37
CA VAL A 28 8.30 16.12 -8.60
C VAL A 28 7.87 16.80 -9.91
N GLU A 29 8.45 17.96 -10.23
CA GLU A 29 8.16 18.67 -11.48
C GLU A 29 8.64 17.89 -12.71
N GLU A 30 9.83 17.29 -12.63
CA GLU A 30 10.38 16.45 -13.70
C GLU A 30 9.54 15.17 -13.88
N LEU A 31 9.10 14.54 -12.79
CA LEU A 31 8.20 13.39 -12.83
C LEU A 31 6.85 13.71 -13.50
N LEU A 32 6.28 14.89 -13.21
CA LEU A 32 5.05 15.37 -13.87
C LEU A 32 5.24 15.69 -15.35
N LYS A 33 6.46 16.06 -15.78
CA LYS A 33 6.78 16.22 -17.20
C LYS A 33 6.91 14.87 -17.89
N LEU A 34 7.54 13.90 -17.22
CA LEU A 34 7.64 12.53 -17.74
C LEU A 34 6.28 11.86 -17.88
N SER A 35 5.37 12.05 -16.92
CA SER A 35 4.00 11.50 -16.98
C SER A 35 3.25 11.99 -18.22
N LYS A 36 3.36 13.27 -18.55
CA LYS A 36 2.79 13.86 -19.77
C LYS A 36 3.50 13.39 -21.04
N LEU A 37 4.83 13.28 -21.01
CA LEU A 37 5.63 12.87 -22.17
C LEU A 37 5.35 11.44 -22.61
N PHE A 38 5.25 10.53 -21.63
CA PHE A 38 5.03 9.10 -21.87
C PHE A 38 3.55 8.70 -21.83
N ASN A 39 2.66 9.64 -21.51
CA ASN A 39 1.23 9.41 -21.34
C ASN A 39 0.95 8.27 -20.33
N LEU A 40 1.67 8.31 -19.20
CA LEU A 40 1.57 7.37 -18.07
C LEU A 40 1.23 8.15 -16.80
N THR A 41 0.66 7.49 -15.79
CA THR A 41 0.52 8.08 -14.47
C THR A 41 1.88 8.13 -13.76
N THR A 42 2.00 8.99 -12.75
CA THR A 42 3.22 9.05 -11.93
C THR A 42 3.49 7.72 -11.22
N ASP A 43 2.45 7.03 -10.77
CA ASP A 43 2.56 5.71 -10.14
C ASP A 43 3.08 4.65 -11.10
N GLN A 44 2.65 4.68 -12.37
CA GLN A 44 3.14 3.78 -13.41
C GLN A 44 4.61 4.04 -13.77
N ILE A 45 5.08 5.29 -13.66
CA ILE A 45 6.49 5.64 -13.89
C ILE A 45 7.36 5.18 -12.71
N LEU A 46 6.88 5.34 -11.48
CA LEU A 46 7.60 4.94 -10.27
C LEU A 46 7.63 3.42 -10.10
N ASN A 47 6.56 2.73 -10.49
CA ASN A 47 6.38 1.28 -10.33
C ASN A 47 6.29 0.55 -11.69
N TYR A 48 7.08 1.01 -12.68
CA TYR A 48 7.12 0.43 -14.01
C TYR A 48 7.57 -1.05 -13.94
N GLU A 49 6.91 -1.95 -14.68
CA GLU A 49 7.10 -3.41 -14.63
C GLU A 49 6.59 -4.15 -13.36
N ASN A 50 5.51 -3.67 -12.76
CA ASN A 50 4.73 -4.42 -11.78
C ASN A 50 5.45 -4.75 -10.46
N ILE A 51 6.15 -3.79 -9.86
CA ILE A 51 6.16 -3.69 -8.39
C ILE A 51 4.92 -2.91 -7.96
N ILE A 52 3.75 -3.35 -8.45
CA ILE A 52 2.47 -2.90 -7.95
C ILE A 52 2.28 -3.70 -6.64
N PRO A 53 2.04 -3.06 -5.48
CA PRO A 53 1.47 -3.79 -4.36
C PRO A 53 0.21 -4.47 -4.89
N GLU A 54 0.19 -5.80 -4.99
CA GLU A 54 -0.96 -6.54 -5.50
C GLU A 54 -2.23 -5.94 -4.88
N GLU A 55 -3.14 -5.47 -5.74
CA GLU A 55 -4.48 -5.13 -5.29
C GLU A 55 -5.07 -6.44 -4.78
N ILE A 56 -5.08 -6.62 -3.47
CA ILE A 56 -5.72 -7.76 -2.85
C ILE A 56 -7.20 -7.55 -3.12
N THR A 57 -7.74 -8.14 -4.18
CA THR A 57 -9.18 -8.31 -4.35
C THR A 57 -9.63 -9.26 -3.25
N ILE A 58 -10.03 -8.72 -2.11
CA ILE A 58 -10.55 -9.45 -0.94
C ILE A 58 -11.98 -9.96 -1.22
N GLU A 59 -12.30 -10.29 -2.47
CA GLU A 59 -13.67 -10.62 -2.87
C GLU A 59 -14.02 -12.08 -2.53
N ASP A 60 -13.05 -13.00 -2.53
CA ASP A 60 -13.30 -14.44 -2.32
C ASP A 60 -12.91 -14.95 -0.91
N LYS A 61 -12.79 -14.06 0.08
CA LYS A 61 -12.56 -14.51 1.46
C LYS A 61 -13.88 -14.52 2.22
N PRO A 62 -14.32 -15.66 2.79
CA PRO A 62 -15.57 -15.74 3.58
C PRO A 62 -15.60 -14.81 4.80
N ASP A 63 -14.45 -14.24 5.18
CA ASP A 63 -14.35 -13.26 6.24
C ASP A 63 -14.70 -11.83 5.77
N PHE A 64 -14.67 -11.55 4.47
CA PHE A 64 -15.04 -10.26 3.90
C PHE A 64 -16.54 -10.02 3.88
N GLU A 65 -17.35 -11.04 3.52
CA GLU A 65 -18.81 -10.95 3.60
C GLU A 65 -19.26 -10.62 5.03
N LYS A 66 -18.64 -11.23 6.04
CA LYS A 66 -18.92 -10.96 7.45
C LYS A 66 -18.55 -9.52 7.84
N LEU A 67 -17.42 -9.00 7.36
CA LEU A 67 -17.04 -7.61 7.57
C LEU A 67 -18.00 -6.65 6.86
N HIS A 68 -18.44 -6.98 5.66
CA HIS A 68 -19.42 -6.21 4.91
C HIS A 68 -20.75 -6.12 5.68
N LEU A 69 -21.24 -7.24 6.23
CA LEU A 69 -22.44 -7.28 7.07
C LEU A 69 -22.30 -6.44 8.35
N ILE A 70 -21.15 -6.51 9.02
CA ILE A 70 -20.87 -5.69 10.22
C ILE A 70 -20.86 -4.19 9.88
N ASN A 71 -20.35 -3.83 8.70
CA ASN A 71 -20.30 -2.45 8.24
C ASN A 71 -21.67 -1.88 7.86
N GLN A 72 -22.67 -2.72 7.59
CA GLN A 72 -24.06 -2.31 7.34
C GLN A 72 -24.85 -2.01 8.61
N LEU A 73 -24.34 -2.40 9.79
CA LEU A 73 -24.96 -2.09 11.07
C LEU A 73 -24.84 -0.59 11.40
N ASP A 74 -25.73 -0.12 12.27
CA ASP A 74 -25.59 1.21 12.85
C ASP A 74 -24.34 1.29 13.76
N GLU A 75 -24.01 2.51 14.17
CA GLU A 75 -22.77 2.76 14.91
C GLU A 75 -22.75 2.06 16.28
N ASP A 76 -23.89 2.00 16.96
CA ASP A 76 -24.02 1.41 18.29
C ASP A 76 -23.88 -0.12 18.23
N ASP A 77 -24.57 -0.79 17.31
CA ASP A 77 -24.51 -2.23 17.13
C ASP A 77 -23.12 -2.67 16.62
N ARG A 78 -22.55 -1.93 15.68
CA ARG A 78 -21.18 -2.17 15.20
C ARG A 78 -20.17 -2.05 16.33
N SER A 79 -20.29 -1.02 17.18
CA SER A 79 -19.44 -0.81 18.36
C SER A 79 -19.56 -1.97 19.35
N MET A 80 -20.77 -2.50 19.54
CA MET A 80 -21.01 -3.64 20.43
C MET A 80 -20.33 -4.92 19.92
N ILE A 81 -20.41 -5.20 18.61
CA ILE A 81 -19.77 -6.35 17.97
C ILE A 81 -18.24 -6.29 18.18
N PHE A 82 -17.61 -5.14 17.94
CA PHE A 82 -16.16 -4.98 18.13
C PHE A 82 -15.74 -5.20 19.58
N LYS A 83 -16.47 -4.61 20.54
CA LYS A 83 -16.21 -4.82 21.99
C LYS A 83 -16.35 -6.29 22.38
N MET A 84 -17.30 -7.01 21.79
CA MET A 84 -17.47 -8.44 22.03
C MET A 84 -16.29 -9.25 21.49
N GLY A 85 -15.81 -8.92 20.29
CA GLY A 85 -14.59 -9.47 19.71
C GLY A 85 -13.36 -9.27 20.61
N ASP A 86 -13.16 -8.03 21.08
CA ASP A 86 -12.06 -7.69 21.99
C ASP A 86 -12.11 -8.47 23.31
N LYS A 87 -13.32 -8.61 23.89
CA LYS A 87 -13.52 -9.39 25.11
C LYS A 87 -13.17 -10.86 24.89
N MET A 88 -13.63 -11.46 23.80
CA MET A 88 -13.33 -12.86 23.46
C MET A 88 -11.83 -13.09 23.22
N LEU A 89 -11.17 -12.18 22.52
CA LEU A 89 -9.73 -12.24 22.27
C LEU A 89 -8.91 -12.10 23.56
N THR A 90 -9.31 -11.19 24.44
CA THR A 90 -8.67 -11.02 25.76
C THR A 90 -8.80 -12.30 26.59
N ILE A 91 -9.99 -12.91 26.64
CA ILE A 91 -10.22 -14.18 27.34
C ILE A 91 -9.36 -15.29 26.73
N LYS A 92 -9.30 -15.40 25.40
CA LYS A 92 -8.47 -16.41 24.72
C LYS A 92 -6.99 -16.22 25.05
N LYS A 93 -6.46 -15.00 24.89
CA LYS A 93 -5.07 -14.68 25.22
C LYS A 93 -4.77 -15.03 26.66
N PHE A 94 -5.62 -14.65 27.61
CA PHE A 94 -5.44 -14.99 29.02
C PHE A 94 -5.38 -16.51 29.26
N LYS A 95 -6.30 -17.28 28.67
CA LYS A 95 -6.27 -18.76 28.74
C LYS A 95 -5.00 -19.34 28.13
N ASP A 96 -4.59 -18.84 26.97
CA ASP A 96 -3.36 -19.29 26.29
C ASP A 96 -2.11 -18.97 27.13
N PHE A 97 -2.06 -17.77 27.75
CA PHE A 97 -1.01 -17.39 28.70
C PHE A 97 -1.00 -18.32 29.91
N PHE A 98 -2.15 -18.59 30.51
CA PHE A 98 -2.24 -19.48 31.67
C PHE A 98 -1.78 -20.90 31.33
N ASN A 99 -2.30 -21.49 30.25
CA ASN A 99 -1.96 -22.86 29.83
C ASN A 99 -0.47 -23.00 29.48
N LYS A 100 0.14 -22.02 28.81
CA LYS A 100 1.57 -22.05 28.48
C LYS A 100 2.45 -22.02 29.73
N ASN A 101 2.08 -21.27 30.75
CA ASN A 101 2.86 -21.16 31.98
C ASN A 101 2.65 -22.35 32.93
N VAL A 102 1.45 -22.95 32.94
CA VAL A 102 1.18 -24.17 33.71
C VAL A 102 1.81 -25.40 33.05
N ALA A 103 1.88 -25.48 31.72
CA ALA A 103 2.55 -26.57 31.01
C ALA A 103 4.09 -26.44 30.99
N ALA A 104 4.63 -25.31 31.46
CA ALA A 104 6.06 -25.05 31.59
C ALA A 104 6.58 -25.25 33.03
N LEU A 105 5.69 -25.61 33.97
CA LEU A 105 6.00 -26.07 35.34
C LEU A 105 6.00 -27.60 35.38
#